data_AF-A0A843G825-F1
#
_entry.id   AF-A0A843G825-F1
#
_cell.length_a   1.000
_cell.length_b   1.000
_cell.length_c   1.000
_cell.angle_alpha   90.00
_cell.angle_beta   90.00
_cell.angle_gamma   90.00
#
_symmetry.space_group_name_H-M   'P 1'
#
loop_
_entity.id
_entity.type
_entity.pdbx_description
1 polymer ?
#
loop_
_entity_poly.entity_id
_entity_poly.type
_entity_poly.pdbx_seq_one_letter_code
_entity_poly.pdbx_strand_id
1 'polypeptide(L)'
;MKGKSSLIGSRGINIAAGNISFMPKTGEKSQFGKYIANRPDIDPNGMFDVIAHGAWNIIEVDSGGKTYNLDARQAAKLIRKQPGFKNAKSVRLLSCSTGSNPEGFAQHLANALGKPVYAPNNTIYSHSSGKYWIANIDSKTKGEFIKYNPGGIKHGKK
;
A
#
# COMPACT_ATOMS: atom_id res chain seq x y z
N MET A 1 -20.00 -26.46 -27.07
CA MET A 1 -18.80 -26.86 -26.30
C MET A 1 -18.21 -25.61 -25.64
N LYS A 2 -18.15 -25.56 -24.30
CA LYS A 2 -17.67 -24.40 -23.53
C LYS A 2 -16.22 -24.67 -23.10
N GLY A 3 -15.24 -24.02 -23.73
CA GLY A 3 -13.85 -24.01 -23.26
C GLY A 3 -13.61 -22.81 -22.36
N LYS A 4 -13.74 -22.97 -21.04
CA LYS A 4 -13.21 -22.00 -20.08
C LYS A 4 -11.74 -22.32 -19.85
N SER A 5 -10.85 -21.54 -20.46
CA SER A 5 -9.42 -21.62 -20.16
C SER A 5 -9.18 -21.04 -18.77
N SER A 6 -8.80 -21.91 -17.85
CA SER A 6 -8.46 -21.57 -16.47
C SER A 6 -7.04 -21.00 -16.47
N LEU A 7 -6.92 -19.69 -16.26
CA LEU A 7 -5.62 -19.04 -16.12
C LEU A 7 -5.03 -19.35 -14.74
N ILE A 8 -4.11 -20.32 -14.75
CA ILE A 8 -2.83 -20.35 -14.02
C ILE A 8 -2.91 -19.84 -12.58
N GLY A 9 -3.09 -20.78 -11.65
CA GLY A 9 -2.81 -20.60 -10.24
C GLY A 9 -1.34 -20.24 -10.05
N SER A 10 -1.09 -18.96 -9.78
CA SER A 10 0.18 -18.55 -9.19
C SER A 10 0.11 -18.90 -7.70
N ARG A 11 1.03 -19.75 -7.23
CA ARG A 11 1.29 -19.92 -5.80
C ARG A 11 1.83 -18.59 -5.28
N GLY A 12 0.89 -17.71 -4.93
CA GLY A 12 1.15 -16.47 -4.25
C GLY A 12 1.78 -16.80 -2.90
N ILE A 13 2.76 -15.99 -2.50
CA ILE A 13 3.06 -15.77 -1.10
C ILE A 13 1.70 -15.64 -0.40
N ASN A 14 1.42 -16.50 0.60
CA ASN A 14 0.18 -16.44 1.38
C ASN A 14 0.18 -15.12 2.17
N ILE A 15 -0.14 -14.03 1.49
CA ILE A 15 -0.47 -12.76 2.08
C ILE A 15 -1.82 -13.01 2.74
N ALA A 16 -1.85 -12.99 4.08
CA ALA A 16 -3.06 -13.20 4.88
C ALA A 16 -4.25 -12.46 4.25
N ALA A 17 -5.41 -13.12 4.25
CA ALA A 17 -6.64 -12.57 3.68
C ALA A 17 -6.88 -11.15 4.22
N GLY A 18 -6.68 -10.14 3.38
CA GLY A 18 -6.78 -8.75 3.84
C GLY A 18 -5.77 -7.76 3.25
N ASN A 19 -4.65 -8.19 2.66
CA ASN A 19 -3.63 -7.26 2.18
C ASN A 19 -3.34 -7.40 0.68
N ILE A 20 -2.85 -6.33 0.05
CA ILE A 20 -2.37 -6.34 -1.34
C ILE A 20 -0.92 -5.90 -1.41
N SER A 21 -0.13 -6.61 -2.23
CA SER A 21 1.23 -6.21 -2.58
C SER A 21 1.31 -5.89 -4.07
N PHE A 22 1.81 -4.69 -4.37
CA PHE A 22 2.12 -4.19 -5.69
C PHE A 22 3.63 -4.21 -6.00
N MET A 23 4.42 -4.79 -5.10
CA MET A 23 5.86 -4.94 -5.24
C MET A 23 6.21 -5.88 -6.40
N PRO A 24 7.33 -5.65 -7.10
CA PRO A 24 7.88 -6.65 -8.01
C PRO A 24 8.13 -7.99 -7.31
N LYS A 25 8.03 -9.10 -8.05
CA LYS A 25 8.26 -10.45 -7.50
C LYS A 25 9.73 -10.78 -7.27
N THR A 26 10.62 -10.15 -8.04
CA THR A 26 12.06 -10.42 -8.05
C THR A 26 12.87 -9.11 -8.07
N GLY A 27 14.19 -9.23 -7.96
CA GLY A 27 15.11 -8.09 -7.93
C GLY A 27 15.13 -7.35 -6.59
N GLU A 28 16.04 -6.40 -6.44
CA GLU A 28 16.25 -5.63 -5.20
C GLU A 28 14.99 -4.84 -4.80
N LYS A 29 14.26 -4.33 -5.78
CA LYS A 29 12.97 -3.65 -5.57
C LYS A 29 11.91 -4.55 -4.92
N SER A 30 12.06 -5.87 -4.88
CA SER A 30 11.13 -6.78 -4.17
C SER A 30 11.43 -6.93 -2.68
N GLN A 31 12.61 -6.51 -2.22
CA GLN A 31 13.15 -6.88 -0.91
C GLN A 31 12.28 -6.42 0.25
N PHE A 32 11.79 -5.18 0.17
CA PHE A 32 10.88 -4.63 1.18
C PHE A 32 9.62 -5.49 1.33
N GLY A 33 8.98 -5.86 0.21
CA GLY A 33 7.78 -6.70 0.21
C GLY A 33 8.02 -8.09 0.82
N LYS A 34 9.19 -8.69 0.54
CA LYS A 34 9.58 -9.99 1.11
C LYS A 34 9.69 -9.93 2.63
N TYR A 35 10.28 -8.87 3.17
CA TYR A 35 10.50 -8.72 4.61
C TYR A 35 9.22 -8.33 5.34
N ILE A 36 8.46 -7.39 4.79
CA ILE A 36 7.18 -6.96 5.35
C ILE A 36 6.14 -8.09 5.43
N ALA A 37 6.24 -9.10 4.57
CA ALA A 37 5.38 -10.28 4.67
C ALA A 37 5.54 -11.05 6.00
N ASN A 38 6.67 -10.89 6.71
CA ASN A 38 6.96 -11.53 8.00
C ASN A 38 6.56 -10.67 9.21
N ARG A 39 5.92 -9.52 9.01
CA ARG A 39 5.59 -8.62 10.12
C ARG A 39 4.59 -9.27 11.10
N PRO A 40 4.76 -9.12 12.42
CA PRO A 40 3.89 -9.76 13.41
C PRO A 40 2.53 -9.05 13.57
N ASP A 41 2.39 -7.83 13.05
CA ASP A 41 1.25 -6.93 13.24
C ASP A 41 0.30 -6.92 12.03
N ILE A 42 0.15 -8.07 11.36
CA ILE A 42 -0.86 -8.29 10.33
C ILE A 42 -2.23 -8.36 11.00
N ASP A 43 -3.13 -7.43 10.66
CA ASP A 43 -4.49 -7.37 11.19
C ASP A 43 -5.52 -7.61 10.07
N PRO A 44 -5.91 -8.87 9.78
CA PRO A 44 -6.82 -9.20 8.69
C PRO A 44 -8.25 -8.66 8.89
N ASN A 45 -8.59 -8.20 10.11
CA ASN A 45 -9.94 -7.79 10.49
C ASN A 45 -10.06 -6.27 10.77
N GLY A 46 -8.95 -5.53 10.77
CA GLY A 46 -8.94 -4.08 11.01
C GLY A 46 -8.30 -3.29 9.89
N MET A 47 -7.01 -3.51 9.62
CA MET A 47 -6.24 -2.75 8.62
C MET A 47 -6.07 -3.52 7.31
N PHE A 48 -6.46 -2.89 6.20
CA PHE A 48 -6.10 -3.35 4.87
C PHE A 48 -4.72 -2.79 4.50
N ASP A 49 -3.70 -3.64 4.46
CA ASP A 49 -2.34 -3.19 4.13
C ASP A 49 -2.12 -3.15 2.61
N VAL A 50 -1.58 -2.03 2.14
CA VAL A 50 -1.14 -1.82 0.76
C VAL A 50 0.38 -1.70 0.77
N ILE A 51 1.06 -2.68 0.16
CA ILE A 51 2.52 -2.75 0.10
C ILE A 51 2.94 -2.32 -1.31
N ALA A 52 3.69 -1.23 -1.42
CA ALA A 52 4.12 -0.69 -2.72
C ALA A 52 5.35 0.20 -2.55
N HIS A 53 6.14 0.40 -3.61
CA HIS A 53 6.97 1.60 -3.68
C HIS A 53 6.07 2.84 -3.78
N GLY A 54 6.56 3.97 -3.29
CA GLY A 54 5.75 5.18 -3.26
C GLY A 54 6.56 6.45 -3.08
N ALA A 55 5.85 7.55 -3.29
CA ALA A 55 6.28 8.90 -3.02
C ALA A 55 5.08 9.73 -2.54
N TRP A 56 5.29 11.01 -2.29
CA TRP A 56 4.26 11.90 -1.75
C TRP A 56 2.98 12.01 -2.61
N ASN A 57 3.02 11.65 -3.91
CA ASN A 57 1.90 11.76 -4.85
C ASN A 57 1.53 10.47 -5.62
N ILE A 58 2.30 9.39 -5.50
CA ILE A 58 2.09 8.15 -6.28
C ILE A 58 2.40 6.89 -5.46
N ILE A 59 1.92 5.75 -5.96
CA ILE A 59 2.49 4.43 -5.69
C ILE A 59 2.91 3.76 -7.00
N GLU A 60 3.87 2.86 -6.94
CA GLU A 60 4.26 2.02 -8.06
C GLU A 60 3.54 0.67 -8.00
N VAL A 61 3.06 0.21 -9.15
CA VAL A 61 2.47 -1.11 -9.32
C VAL A 61 3.24 -1.92 -10.34
N ASP A 62 3.77 -3.07 -9.91
CA ASP A 62 4.32 -4.06 -10.82
C ASP A 62 3.21 -4.94 -11.40
N SER A 63 3.17 -5.04 -12.72
CA SER A 63 2.29 -5.96 -13.44
C SER A 63 3.02 -6.52 -14.66
N GLY A 64 3.31 -7.82 -14.63
CA GLY A 64 3.97 -8.51 -15.74
C GLY A 64 5.40 -8.03 -16.00
N GLY A 65 6.13 -7.64 -14.93
CA GLY A 65 7.50 -7.14 -15.04
C GLY A 65 7.61 -5.70 -15.54
N LYS A 66 6.49 -4.98 -15.64
CA LYS A 66 6.43 -3.54 -15.91
C LYS A 66 5.93 -2.80 -14.69
N THR A 67 6.55 -1.66 -14.42
CA THR A 67 6.17 -0.76 -13.32
C THR A 67 5.28 0.37 -13.85
N TYR A 68 4.17 0.62 -13.14
CA TYR A 68 3.21 1.67 -13.45
C TYR A 68 3.06 2.61 -12.26
N ASN A 69 3.17 3.92 -12.49
CA ASN A 69 2.90 4.92 -11.46
C ASN A 69 1.40 5.22 -11.42
N LEU A 70 0.79 4.99 -10.26
CA LEU A 70 -0.62 5.25 -10.05
C LEU A 70 -0.82 6.41 -9.08
N ASP A 71 -1.75 7.28 -9.44
CA ASP A 71 -2.31 8.24 -8.50
C ASP A 71 -3.26 7.57 -7.50
N ALA A 72 -3.70 8.34 -6.50
CA ALA A 72 -4.59 7.84 -5.45
C ALA A 72 -5.95 7.34 -5.96
N ARG A 73 -6.49 7.90 -7.05
CA ARG A 73 -7.79 7.48 -7.61
C ARG A 73 -7.66 6.16 -8.35
N GLN A 74 -6.58 5.99 -9.11
CA GLN A 74 -6.24 4.75 -9.80
C GLN A 74 -5.96 3.63 -8.78
N ALA A 75 -5.16 3.92 -7.75
CA ALA A 75 -4.91 2.99 -6.65
C ALA A 75 -6.22 2.59 -5.93
N ALA A 76 -7.09 3.55 -5.63
CA ALA A 76 -8.39 3.28 -5.00
C ALA A 76 -9.27 2.32 -5.81
N LYS A 77 -9.24 2.39 -7.14
CA LYS A 77 -9.97 1.46 -8.02
C LYS A 77 -9.44 0.03 -7.90
N LEU A 78 -8.13 -0.16 -7.72
CA LEU A 78 -7.52 -1.48 -7.56
C LEU A 78 -7.79 -2.06 -6.16
N ILE A 79 -7.64 -1.23 -5.12
CA ILE A 79 -7.86 -1.61 -3.73
C ILE A 79 -9.32 -2.06 -3.50
N ARG A 80 -10.30 -1.33 -4.05
CA ARG A 80 -11.72 -1.68 -3.94
C ARG A 80 -12.10 -3.06 -4.46
N LYS A 81 -11.33 -3.59 -5.42
CA LYS A 81 -11.59 -4.89 -6.03
C LYS A 81 -11.09 -6.05 -5.17
N GLN A 82 -10.36 -5.77 -4.08
CA GLN A 82 -9.76 -6.81 -3.26
C GLN A 82 -10.77 -7.39 -2.28
N PRO A 83 -10.89 -8.72 -2.15
CA PRO A 83 -11.86 -9.37 -1.27
C PRO A 83 -11.84 -8.88 0.19
N GLY A 84 -10.64 -8.56 0.71
CA GLY A 84 -10.47 -8.09 2.10
C GLY A 84 -10.82 -6.62 2.34
N PHE A 85 -10.87 -5.79 1.31
CA PHE A 85 -11.03 -4.34 1.49
C PHE A 85 -12.42 -3.96 2.02
N LYS A 86 -13.47 -4.68 1.60
CA LYS A 86 -14.86 -4.35 1.95
C LYS A 86 -15.07 -4.25 3.46
N ASN A 87 -14.48 -5.18 4.21
CA ASN A 87 -14.65 -5.30 5.65
C ASN A 87 -13.59 -4.52 6.46
N ALA A 88 -12.56 -4.00 5.80
CA ALA A 88 -11.49 -3.26 6.46
C ALA A 88 -12.04 -1.97 7.10
N LYS A 89 -11.55 -1.64 8.30
CA LYS A 89 -11.91 -0.40 9.01
C LYS A 89 -11.07 0.78 8.54
N SER A 90 -9.83 0.50 8.14
CA SER A 90 -8.87 1.48 7.64
C SER A 90 -7.88 0.83 6.68
N VAL A 91 -7.06 1.65 6.04
CA VAL A 91 -5.96 1.24 5.18
C VAL A 91 -4.65 1.68 5.81
N ARG A 92 -3.60 0.87 5.72
CA ARG A 92 -2.24 1.28 6.06
C ARG A 92 -1.34 1.12 4.83
N LEU A 93 -0.63 2.20 4.50
CA LEU A 93 0.32 2.23 3.40
C LEU A 93 1.69 1.82 3.91
N LEU A 94 2.16 0.65 3.50
CA LEU A 94 3.55 0.25 3.67
C LEU A 94 4.28 0.68 2.40
N SER A 95 4.41 2.01 2.25
CA SER A 95 4.85 2.65 1.02
C SER A 95 5.48 4.03 1.28
N CYS A 96 6.76 4.18 0.94
CA CYS A 96 7.60 5.32 1.32
C CYS A 96 6.96 6.68 1.05
N SER A 97 7.02 7.56 2.05
CA SER A 97 6.68 8.99 1.95
C SER A 97 5.28 9.31 1.42
N THR A 98 4.37 8.35 1.34
CA THR A 98 3.00 8.56 0.85
C THR A 98 2.16 9.47 1.75
N GLY A 99 2.59 9.66 3.00
CA GLY A 99 2.06 10.62 3.97
C GLY A 99 2.98 11.81 4.25
N SER A 100 3.98 12.10 3.41
CA SER A 100 4.89 13.23 3.66
C SER A 100 4.29 14.59 3.28
N ASN A 101 3.20 14.60 2.52
CA ASN A 101 2.45 15.81 2.16
C ASN A 101 0.99 15.68 2.68
N PRO A 102 0.52 16.61 3.53
CA PRO A 102 -0.86 16.62 4.02
C PRO A 102 -1.92 16.64 2.91
N GLU A 103 -1.59 17.24 1.76
CA GLU A 103 -2.45 17.32 0.56
C GLU A 103 -2.12 16.25 -0.48
N GLY A 104 -1.24 15.30 -0.14
CA GLY A 104 -0.69 14.32 -1.08
C GLY A 104 -1.50 13.04 -1.23
N PHE A 105 -0.79 11.99 -1.65
CA PHE A 105 -1.34 10.69 -2.01
C PHE A 105 -2.28 10.12 -0.93
N ALA A 106 -1.84 10.11 0.33
CA ALA A 106 -2.62 9.51 1.42
C ALA A 106 -3.97 10.21 1.65
N GLN A 107 -4.02 11.55 1.63
CA GLN A 107 -5.27 12.29 1.81
C GLN A 107 -6.22 12.07 0.63
N HIS A 108 -5.70 12.10 -0.59
CA HIS A 108 -6.49 11.79 -1.78
C HIS A 108 -7.00 10.35 -1.77
N LEU A 109 -6.19 9.40 -1.27
CA LEU A 109 -6.58 8.01 -1.18
C LEU A 109 -7.67 7.81 -0.13
N ALA A 110 -7.56 8.45 1.05
CA ALA A 110 -8.58 8.41 2.10
C ALA A 110 -9.92 8.95 1.57
N ASN A 111 -9.88 10.09 0.88
CA ASN A 111 -11.04 10.68 0.22
C ASN A 111 -11.62 9.73 -0.85
N ALA A 112 -10.76 9.15 -1.68
CA ALA A 112 -11.17 8.26 -2.74
C ALA A 112 -11.76 6.96 -2.22
N LEU A 113 -11.28 6.41 -1.10
CA LEU A 113 -11.74 5.14 -0.52
C LEU A 113 -12.91 5.28 0.46
N GLY A 114 -13.10 6.46 1.06
CA GLY A 114 -14.09 6.66 2.11
C GLY A 114 -13.71 5.96 3.43
N LYS A 115 -12.44 5.62 3.63
CA LYS A 115 -11.91 5.01 4.86
C LYS A 115 -10.63 5.72 5.32
N PRO A 116 -10.31 5.76 6.63
CA PRO A 116 -9.05 6.31 7.11
C PRO A 116 -7.83 5.61 6.49
N VAL A 117 -6.79 6.38 6.19
CA VAL A 117 -5.51 5.90 5.66
C VAL A 117 -4.39 6.28 6.62
N TYR A 118 -3.58 5.32 7.03
CA TYR A 118 -2.34 5.54 7.77
C TYR A 118 -1.17 5.46 6.80
N ALA A 119 -0.36 6.52 6.70
CA ALA A 119 0.71 6.60 5.71
C ALA A 119 2.01 7.15 6.31
N PRO A 120 3.18 6.63 5.94
CA PRO A 120 4.44 7.08 6.50
C PRO A 120 4.77 8.48 5.99
N ASN A 121 5.16 9.36 6.90
CA ASN A 121 5.64 10.71 6.55
C ASN A 121 7.07 10.73 6.00
N ASN A 122 7.72 9.56 5.95
CA ASN A 122 9.08 9.40 5.47
C ASN A 122 9.31 8.00 4.86
N THR A 123 10.56 7.66 4.60
CA THR A 123 10.96 6.33 4.11
C THR A 123 10.61 5.26 5.14
N ILE A 124 9.96 4.19 4.68
CA ILE A 124 9.70 3.00 5.49
C ILE A 124 10.73 1.93 5.13
N TYR A 125 11.42 1.42 6.15
CA TYR A 125 12.45 0.40 6.04
C TYR A 125 11.95 -0.90 6.65
N SER A 126 12.50 -2.03 6.19
CA SER A 126 12.17 -3.34 6.72
C SER A 126 13.43 -4.18 6.92
N HIS A 127 13.40 -5.03 7.93
CA HIS A 127 14.43 -6.01 8.24
C HIS A 127 13.91 -7.43 7.96
N SER A 128 14.80 -8.39 7.70
CA SER A 128 14.45 -9.77 7.37
C SER A 128 13.55 -10.46 8.40
N SER A 129 13.63 -10.03 9.66
CA SER A 129 12.78 -10.49 10.76
C SER A 129 11.33 -9.96 10.74
N GLY A 130 10.93 -9.19 9.72
CA GLY A 130 9.61 -8.57 9.65
C GLY A 130 9.44 -7.27 10.46
N LYS A 131 10.48 -6.85 11.19
CA LYS A 131 10.50 -5.53 11.84
C LYS A 131 10.61 -4.44 10.77
N TYR A 132 9.90 -3.34 10.97
CA TYR A 132 9.95 -2.19 10.09
C TYR A 132 9.94 -0.89 10.91
N TRP A 133 10.45 0.18 10.34
CA TRP A 133 10.50 1.51 10.96
C TRP A 133 10.41 2.59 9.90
N ILE A 134 10.04 3.80 10.33
CA ILE A 134 9.97 4.97 9.46
C ILE A 134 11.07 5.93 9.91
N ALA A 135 11.87 6.41 8.97
CA ALA A 135 12.94 7.35 9.24
C ALA A 135 13.25 8.21 8.02
N ASN A 136 13.88 9.36 8.26
CA ASN A 136 14.48 10.16 7.19
C ASN A 136 15.67 9.45 6.55
N ILE A 137 16.10 9.93 5.38
CA ILE A 137 17.20 9.35 4.61
C ILE A 137 18.51 9.31 5.41
N ASP A 138 18.69 10.23 6.36
CA ASP A 138 19.83 10.24 7.29
C ASP A 138 19.74 9.21 8.43
N SER A 139 18.60 8.52 8.54
CA SER A 139 18.24 7.57 9.60
C SER A 139 18.32 8.11 11.04
N LYS A 140 18.52 9.43 11.22
CA LYS A 140 18.61 10.08 12.54
C LYS A 140 17.25 10.60 13.00
N THR A 141 16.42 11.05 12.05
CA THR A 141 15.08 11.55 12.35
C THR A 141 14.07 10.42 12.23
N LYS A 142 13.42 10.08 13.35
CA LYS A 142 12.30 9.13 13.36
C LYS A 142 11.12 9.72 12.59
N GLY A 143 10.52 8.92 11.72
CA GLY A 143 9.23 9.21 11.13
C GLY A 143 8.13 8.37 11.77
N GLU A 144 6.91 8.59 11.30
CA GLU A 144 5.72 7.95 11.85
C GLU A 144 4.64 7.78 10.79
N PHE A 145 3.61 6.99 11.12
CA PHE A 145 2.39 6.96 10.32
C PHE A 145 1.51 8.15 10.71
N ILE A 146 1.15 8.94 9.71
CA ILE A 146 0.14 9.98 9.85
C ILE A 146 -1.21 9.39 9.43
N LYS A 147 -2.25 9.70 10.21
CA LYS A 147 -3.63 9.30 9.92
C LYS A 147 -4.33 10.38 9.09
N TYR A 148 -4.92 9.95 7.97
CA TYR A 148 -5.71 10.77 7.05
C TYR A 148 -7.16 10.29 7.07
N ASN A 149 -8.08 11.16 7.47
CA ASN A 149 -9.50 10.85 7.47
C ASN A 149 -10.15 11.22 6.12
N PRO A 150 -11.17 10.47 5.66
CA PRO A 150 -11.96 10.88 4.51
C PRO A 150 -12.63 12.23 4.73
N GLY A 151 -12.80 13.00 3.66
CA GLY A 151 -13.45 14.30 3.72
C GLY A 151 -12.53 15.45 4.13
N GLY A 152 -11.22 15.19 4.31
CA GLY A 152 -10.17 16.22 4.32
C GLY A 152 -10.07 16.94 2.98
N ILE A 153 -8.92 17.53 2.64
CA ILE A 153 -8.73 18.47 1.50
C ILE A 153 -9.58 18.07 0.28
N LYS A 154 -10.63 18.85 0.04
CA LYS A 154 -11.58 18.66 -1.04
C LYS A 154 -11.06 19.48 -2.21
N HIS A 155 -10.46 18.85 -3.21
CA HIS A 155 -10.31 19.54 -4.49
C HIS A 155 -11.71 19.71 -5.07
N GLY A 156 -12.08 20.97 -5.31
CA GLY A 156 -13.35 21.38 -5.87
C GLY A 156 -13.75 20.48 -7.02
N LYS A 157 -15.05 20.13 -7.06
CA LYS A 157 -15.71 19.70 -8.26
C LYS A 157 -15.28 20.65 -9.39
N LYS A 158 -14.60 20.14 -10.41
CA LYS A 158 -14.67 20.78 -11.72
C LYS A 158 -16.00 20.37 -12.34
#